data_AF-A0A939WSW8-F1
#
_entry.id   AF-A0A939WSW8-F1
#
_cell.length_a   1.000
_cell.length_b   1.000
_cell.length_c   1.000
_cell.angle_alpha   90.00
_cell.angle_beta   90.00
_cell.angle_gamma   90.00
#
_symmetry.space_group_name_H-M   'P 1'
#
loop_
_entity.id
_entity.type
_entity.pdbx_description
1 polymer ?
#
loop_
_entity_poly.entity_id
_entity_poly.type
_entity_poly.pdbx_seq_one_letter_code
_entity_poly.pdbx_strand_id
1 'polypeptide(L)'
;MRAVLDTNVVMSAIFFGGIPLKIVRAAFAKKIELVATRSVRAEYREVAERLHAQFPNVSYRRPLAILESKLTIVSAAALGTHVCRSE
;
A
#
# COMPACT_ATOMS: atom_id res chain seq x y z
N MET A 1 -7.65 8.21 13.88
CA MET A 1 -7.51 6.76 13.66
C MET A 1 -6.40 6.53 12.67
N ARG A 2 -5.56 5.52 12.89
CA ARG A 2 -4.46 5.13 11.99
C ARG A 2 -4.82 3.85 11.26
N ALA A 3 -4.44 3.74 10.00
CA ALA A 3 -4.63 2.52 9.22
C ALA A 3 -3.42 2.24 8.34
N VAL A 4 -3.10 0.97 8.19
CA VAL A 4 -2.19 0.47 7.15
C VAL A 4 -3.08 -0.07 6.02
N LEU A 5 -2.78 0.29 4.78
CA LEU A 5 -3.43 -0.36 3.64
C LEU A 5 -2.66 -1.62 3.29
N ASP A 6 -3.36 -2.72 3.07
CA ASP A 6 -2.71 -3.94 2.57
C ASP A 6 -2.18 -3.71 1.14
N THR A 7 -1.06 -4.35 0.80
CA THR A 7 -0.46 -4.30 -0.55
C THR A 7 -1.49 -4.68 -1.61
N ASN A 8 -2.30 -5.71 -1.39
CA ASN A 8 -3.33 -6.14 -2.34
C ASN A 8 -4.41 -5.08 -2.54
N VAL A 9 -4.76 -4.32 -1.50
CA VAL A 9 -5.73 -3.21 -1.63
C VAL A 9 -5.13 -2.07 -2.46
N VAL A 10 -3.88 -1.70 -2.20
CA VAL A 10 -3.19 -0.65 -2.96
C VAL A 10 -3.06 -1.06 -4.43
N MET A 11 -2.55 -2.26 -4.69
CA MET A 11 -2.38 -2.76 -6.05
C MET A 11 -3.71 -2.88 -6.77
N SER A 12 -4.72 -3.47 -6.13
CA SER A 12 -6.03 -3.61 -6.77
C SER A 12 -6.67 -2.26 -7.06
N ALA A 13 -6.48 -1.25 -6.20
CA ALA A 13 -6.97 0.10 -6.44
C ALA A 13 -6.32 0.76 -7.66
N ILE A 14 -5.01 0.53 -7.84
CA ILE A 14 -4.23 1.15 -8.92
C ILE A 14 -4.46 0.42 -10.27
N PHE A 15 -4.44 -0.92 -10.27
CA PHE A 15 -4.48 -1.72 -11.49
C PHE A 15 -5.90 -2.08 -11.95
N PHE A 16 -6.85 -2.21 -11.02
CA PHE A 16 -8.19 -2.73 -11.32
C PHE A 16 -9.33 -1.81 -10.85
N GLY A 17 -9.03 -0.79 -10.04
CA GLY A 17 -10.01 0.17 -9.55
C GLY A 17 -11.01 -0.44 -8.56
N GLY A 18 -12.30 -0.31 -8.83
CA GLY A 18 -13.37 -0.97 -8.08
C GLY A 18 -13.50 -0.53 -6.60
N ILE A 19 -13.88 -1.48 -5.75
CA ILE A 19 -14.01 -1.29 -4.29
C ILE A 19 -12.69 -0.86 -3.64
N PRO A 20 -11.52 -1.46 -3.96
CA PRO A 20 -10.24 -1.01 -3.44
C PRO A 20 -9.98 0.49 -3.67
N LEU A 21 -10.30 1.01 -4.86
CA LEU A 21 -10.17 2.44 -5.14
C LEU A 21 -11.10 3.31 -4.28
N LYS A 22 -12.32 2.84 -3.99
CA LYS A 22 -13.25 3.52 -3.08
C LYS A 22 -12.69 3.55 -1.65
N ILE A 23 -12.04 2.47 -1.20
CA ILE A 23 -11.38 2.41 0.11
C ILE A 23 -10.25 3.44 0.19
N VAL A 24 -9.37 3.50 -0.82
CA VAL A 24 -8.27 4.49 -0.86
C VAL A 24 -8.80 5.92 -0.83
N ARG A 25 -9.82 6.22 -1.65
CA ARG A 25 -10.46 7.55 -1.66
C ARG A 25 -11.11 7.91 -0.33
N ALA A 26 -11.81 6.97 0.29
CA ALA A 26 -12.42 7.17 1.60
C ALA A 26 -11.38 7.39 2.70
N ALA A 27 -10.25 6.68 2.65
CA ALA A 27 -9.14 6.89 3.58
C ALA A 27 -8.58 8.32 3.47
N PHE A 28 -8.38 8.82 2.25
CA PHE A 28 -7.95 10.21 2.03
C PHE A 28 -8.99 11.24 2.51
N ALA A 29 -10.28 10.98 2.36
CA ALA A 29 -11.34 11.92 2.70
C ALA A 29 -11.71 11.95 4.20
N LYS A 30 -11.65 10.81 4.90
CA LYS A 30 -12.21 10.63 6.25
C LYS A 30 -11.24 10.94 7.40
N LYS A 31 -10.18 11.73 7.17
CA LYS A 31 -9.15 12.04 8.17
C LYS A 31 -8.53 10.77 8.81
N ILE A 32 -8.43 9.68 8.05
CA ILE A 32 -7.66 8.50 8.47
C ILE A 32 -6.21 8.79 8.18
N GLU A 33 -5.36 8.68 9.21
CA GLU A 33 -3.92 8.78 9.01
C GLU A 33 -3.44 7.44 8.43
N LEU A 34 -3.00 7.47 7.18
CA LEU A 34 -2.38 6.32 6.55
C LEU A 34 -0.95 6.20 7.05
N VAL A 35 -0.63 5.06 7.65
CA VAL A 35 0.69 4.77 8.17
C VAL A 35 1.27 3.54 7.47
N ALA A 36 2.58 3.51 7.28
CA ALA A 36 3.27 2.35 6.75
C ALA A 36 4.70 2.30 7.29
N THR A 37 5.28 1.11 7.35
CA THR A 37 6.72 0.97 7.57
C THR A 37 7.48 1.20 6.27
N ARG A 38 8.80 1.35 6.35
CA ARG A 38 9.66 1.38 5.16
C ARG A 38 9.57 0.07 4.36
N SER A 39 9.43 -1.08 5.03
CA SER A 39 9.30 -2.39 4.37
C SER A 39 8.00 -2.50 3.58
N VAL A 40 6.86 -2.10 4.16
CA VAL A 40 5.56 -2.10 3.45
C VAL A 40 5.60 -1.18 2.23
N ARG A 41 6.20 0.03 2.35
CA ARG A 41 6.36 0.91 1.19
C ARG A 41 7.27 0.30 0.11
N ALA A 42 8.33 -0.41 0.50
CA ALA A 42 9.21 -1.09 -0.45
C ALA A 42 8.46 -2.21 -1.19
N GLU A 43 7.67 -3.00 -0.46
CA GLU A 43 6.81 -4.04 -1.02
C GLU A 43 5.81 -3.47 -2.02
N TYR A 44 5.18 -2.32 -1.73
CA TYR A 44 4.28 -1.67 -2.69
C TYR A 44 4.97 -1.40 -4.03
N ARG A 45 6.22 -0.92 -4.00
CA ARG A 45 7.00 -0.61 -5.21
C ARG A 45 7.36 -1.89 -5.96
N GLU A 46 7.86 -2.90 -5.25
CA GLU A 46 8.24 -4.19 -5.83
C GLU A 46 7.05 -4.88 -6.50
N VAL A 47 5.92 -4.97 -5.79
CA VAL A 47 4.71 -5.61 -6.32
C VAL A 47 4.12 -4.80 -7.47
N ALA A 48 4.19 -3.47 -7.43
CA ALA A 48 3.71 -2.64 -8.54
C ALA A 48 4.56 -2.84 -9.81
N GLU A 49 5.89 -2.92 -9.71
CA GLU A 49 6.75 -3.24 -10.86
C GLU A 49 6.45 -4.66 -11.40
N ARG A 50 6.28 -5.65 -10.51
CA ARG A 50 5.92 -7.02 -10.89
C ARG A 50 4.56 -7.10 -11.60
N LEU A 51 3.56 -6.35 -11.13
CA LEU A 51 2.25 -6.28 -11.77
C LEU A 51 2.30 -5.51 -13.08
N HIS A 52 3.11 -4.46 -13.18
CA HIS A 52 3.28 -3.72 -14.43
C HIS A 52 3.85 -4.59 -15.54
N ALA A 53 4.74 -5.54 -15.23
CA ALA A 53 5.21 -6.52 -16.20
C ALA A 53 4.07 -7.39 -16.78
N GLN A 54 3.00 -7.63 -16.01
CA GLN A 54 1.81 -8.38 -16.45
C GLN A 54 0.76 -7.46 -17.11
N PHE A 55 0.71 -6.19 -16.71
CA PHE A 55 -0.25 -5.19 -17.18
C PHE A 55 0.47 -3.91 -17.66
N PRO A 56 1.20 -3.96 -18.78
CA PRO A 56 2.09 -2.86 -19.22
C PRO A 56 1.33 -1.58 -19.59
N ASN A 57 0.04 -1.68 -19.93
CA ASN A 57 -0.79 -0.54 -20.29
C ASN A 57 -1.30 0.26 -19.08
N VAL A 58 -1.09 -0.24 -17.85
CA VAL A 58 -1.51 0.45 -16.63
C VAL A 58 -0.39 1.36 -16.13
N SER A 59 -0.66 2.67 -16.06
CA SER A 59 0.26 3.63 -15.44
C SER A 59 0.08 3.65 -13.92
N TYR A 60 1.00 3.02 -13.19
CA TYR A 60 0.93 2.91 -11.73
C TYR A 60 1.79 3.95 -10.99
N ARG A 61 2.84 4.50 -11.63
CA ARG A 61 3.86 5.34 -10.96
C ARG A 61 3.25 6.58 -10.30
N ARG A 62 2.38 7.30 -11.02
CA ARG A 62 1.73 8.52 -10.51
C ARG A 62 0.75 8.24 -9.35
N PRO A 63 -0.21 7.32 -9.46
CA PRO A 63 -1.12 7.04 -8.33
C PRO A 63 -0.37 6.46 -7.12
N LEU A 64 0.67 5.65 -7.33
CA LEU A 64 1.50 5.16 -6.22
C LEU A 64 2.25 6.30 -5.53
N ALA A 65 2.86 7.22 -6.27
CA ALA A 65 3.55 8.38 -5.69
C ALA A 65 2.60 9.29 -4.89
N ILE A 66 1.37 9.49 -5.37
CA ILE A 66 0.34 10.22 -4.63
C ILE A 66 0.03 9.51 -3.32
N LEU A 67 -0.16 8.19 -3.35
CA LEU A 67 -0.42 7.42 -2.13
C LEU A 67 0.76 7.50 -1.15
N GLU A 68 1.99 7.33 -1.64
CA GLU A 68 3.20 7.46 -0.82
C GLU A 68 3.34 8.84 -0.16
N SER A 69 2.95 9.91 -0.85
CA SER A 69 2.96 11.28 -0.28
C SER A 69 1.98 11.47 0.88
N LYS A 70 1.01 10.56 1.05
CA LYS A 70 0.02 10.56 2.13
C LYS A 70 0.37 9.62 3.28
N LEU A 71 1.44 8.83 3.15
CA LEU A 71 1.87 7.90 4.19
C LEU A 71 2.72 8.60 5.25
N THR A 72 2.34 8.47 6.51
CA THR A 72 3.26 8.67 7.64
C THR A 72 4.11 7.41 7.80
N ILE A 73 5.43 7.56 7.63
CA ILE A 73 6.36 6.43 7.83
C ILE A 73 6.59 6.21 9.32
N VAL A 74 6.31 5.00 9.79
CA VAL A 74 6.48 4.60 11.19
C VAL A 74 7.48 3.45 11.33
N SER A 75 8.12 3.33 12.50
CA SER A 75 8.91 2.16 12.85
C SER A 75 8.01 1.04 13.37
N ALA A 76 8.19 -0.18 12.87
CA ALA A 76 7.59 -1.34 13.51
C ALA A 76 8.26 -1.56 14.88
N ALA A 77 7.46 -1.82 15.91
CA ALA A 77 8.00 -2.32 17.17
C ALA A 77 8.58 -3.72 16.94
N ALA A 78 9.70 -4.02 17.58
CA ALA A 78 10.24 -5.37 17.60
C ALA A 78 9.19 -6.31 18.21
N LEU A 79 8.79 -7.34 17.47
CA LEU A 79 7.96 -8.40 18.02
C LEU A 79 8.83 -9.21 18.99
N GLY A 80 8.42 -9.30 20.26
CA GLY A 80 9.19 -10.01 21.29
C GLY A 80 9.34 -11.51 21.00
N THR A 81 8.45 -12.08 20.20
CA THR A 81 8.53 -13.43 19.65
C THR A 81 7.96 -13.45 18.23
N HIS A 82 8.62 -14.15 17.32
CA HIS A 82 8.03 -14.45 16.01
C HIS A 82 6.90 -15.46 16.20
N VAL A 83 5.66 -15.06 15.89
CA VAL A 83 4.47 -15.92 16.04
C VAL A 83 4.15 -16.70 14.75
N CYS A 84 4.63 -16.21 13.60
CA CYS A 84 4.52 -16.91 12.33
C CYS A 84 5.87 -17.54 11.94
N ARG A 85 5.86 -18.83 11.58
CA ARG A 85 6.97 -19.48 10.87
C ARG A 85 7.03 -18.87 9.48
N SER A 86 8.13 -18.19 9.17
CA SER A 86 8.54 -18.02 7.77
C SER A 86 9.22 -19.33 7.38
N GLU A 87 8.60 -20.09 6.49
CA GLU A 87 9.25 -21.21 5.80
C GLU A 87 10.37 -20.71 4.87
#